data_AF-A0A7K0R7D0-F1
#
_entry.id   AF-A0A7K0R7D0-F1
#
_cell.length_a   1.000
_cell.length_b   1.000
_cell.length_c   1.000
_cell.angle_alpha   90.00
_cell.angle_beta   90.00
_cell.angle_gamma   90.00
#
_symmetry.space_group_name_H-M   'P 1'
#
loop_
_entity.id
_entity.type
_entity.pdbx_description
1 polymer ?
#
loop_
_entity_poly.entity_id
_entity_poly.type
_entity_poly.pdbx_seq_one_letter_code
_entity_poly.pdbx_strand_id
1 'polypeptide(L)'
;MSHEEHSSGHVTVDDVRALSGASTPHFALQLRARIRHLIAGLPEGHPARVAGEAEMVRLETLGFAGEQRGHRAEPGITPLRSVDDSASR
;
A
#
# COMPACT_ATOMS: atom_id res chain seq x y z
N MET A 1 35.90 13.85 -15.84
CA MET A 1 34.96 12.73 -15.58
C MET A 1 34.03 13.18 -14.48
N SER A 2 32.89 13.73 -14.88
CA SER A 2 31.84 14.19 -13.97
C SER A 2 31.11 12.96 -13.45
N HIS A 3 31.36 12.57 -12.20
CA HIS A 3 30.46 11.67 -11.51
C HIS A 3 29.24 12.49 -11.10
N GLU A 4 28.20 12.40 -11.93
CA GLU A 4 26.83 12.69 -11.55
C GLU A 4 26.44 11.66 -10.48
N GLU A 5 26.69 12.00 -9.21
CA GLU A 5 26.14 11.25 -8.08
C GLU A 5 24.62 11.46 -8.08
N HIS A 6 23.87 10.43 -8.46
CA HIS A 6 22.41 10.38 -8.33
C HIS A 6 21.97 10.23 -6.85
N SER A 7 22.45 11.10 -5.95
CA SER A 7 22.12 11.04 -4.53
C SER A 7 21.38 12.31 -4.08
N SER A 8 20.11 12.15 -3.70
CA SER A 8 19.44 12.98 -2.67
C SER A 8 18.93 14.39 -3.00
N GLY A 9 18.48 14.68 -4.23
CA GLY A 9 17.92 15.99 -4.58
C GLY A 9 16.40 16.15 -4.35
N HIS A 10 15.95 16.30 -3.10
CA HIS A 10 14.58 16.72 -2.71
C HIS A 10 13.44 15.73 -2.99
N VAL A 11 13.13 14.88 -1.98
CA VAL A 11 11.91 14.05 -1.98
C VAL A 11 10.69 14.95 -2.15
N THR A 12 9.82 14.64 -3.11
CA THR A 12 8.62 15.42 -3.44
C THR A 12 7.34 14.69 -3.08
N VAL A 13 6.22 15.42 -3.14
CA VAL A 13 4.88 14.81 -3.04
C VAL A 13 4.62 13.86 -4.21
N ASP A 14 5.23 14.09 -5.38
CA ASP A 14 5.07 13.24 -6.54
C ASP A 14 5.72 11.87 -6.32
N ASP A 15 6.88 11.81 -5.65
CA ASP A 15 7.54 10.55 -5.28
C ASP A 15 6.64 9.67 -4.39
N VAL A 16 5.90 10.29 -3.46
CA VAL A 16 4.90 9.59 -2.64
C VAL A 16 3.75 9.07 -3.51
N ARG A 17 3.26 9.89 -4.46
CA ARG A 17 2.17 9.51 -5.37
C ARG A 17 2.56 8.41 -6.35
N ALA A 18 3.79 8.42 -6.84
CA ALA A 18 4.34 7.42 -7.74
C ALA A 18 4.33 6.02 -7.09
N LEU A 19 4.58 5.94 -5.78
CA LEU A 19 4.46 4.70 -5.01
C LEU A 19 3.00 4.25 -4.85
N SER A 20 2.06 5.19 -4.90
CA SER A 20 0.65 4.97 -4.59
C SER A 20 -0.18 4.54 -5.82
N GLY A 21 0.19 5.01 -7.02
CA GLY A 21 -0.59 4.85 -8.26
C GLY A 21 -0.82 3.40 -8.73
N ALA A 22 -0.07 2.43 -8.20
CA ALA A 22 -0.20 1.00 -8.52
C ALA A 22 -0.63 0.12 -7.34
N SER A 23 -1.22 0.71 -6.28
CA SER A 23 -1.49 -0.02 -5.04
C SER A 23 -2.64 -1.02 -5.17
N THR A 24 -2.31 -2.32 -5.22
CA THR A 24 -3.28 -3.37 -4.91
C THR A 24 -3.34 -3.57 -3.38
N PRO A 25 -4.45 -4.06 -2.83
CA PRO A 25 -4.57 -4.31 -1.39
C PRO A 25 -3.43 -5.13 -0.78
N HIS A 26 -2.96 -6.15 -1.51
CA HIS A 26 -1.92 -7.06 -1.05
C HIS A 26 -0.57 -6.36 -0.80
N PHE A 27 -0.24 -5.34 -1.61
CA PHE A 27 1.02 -4.61 -1.46
C PHE A 27 0.92 -3.39 -0.54
N ALA A 28 -0.27 -3.09 -0.01
CA ALA A 28 -0.50 -1.83 0.70
C ALA A 28 0.43 -1.68 1.93
N LEU A 29 0.61 -2.75 2.71
CA LEU A 29 1.52 -2.74 3.87
C LEU A 29 3.00 -2.65 3.47
N GLN A 30 3.38 -3.23 2.32
CA GLN A 30 4.75 -3.12 1.80
C GLN A 30 5.05 -1.70 1.30
N LEU A 31 4.11 -1.08 0.60
CA LEU A 31 4.20 0.30 0.15
C LEU A 31 4.26 1.28 1.33
N ARG A 32 3.50 1.02 2.40
CA ARG A 32 3.55 1.80 3.64
C ARG A 32 4.95 1.81 4.25
N ALA A 33 5.61 0.65 4.32
CA ALA A 33 6.98 0.58 4.83
C ALA A 33 7.96 1.37 3.96
N ARG A 34 7.80 1.31 2.64
CA ARG A 34 8.64 2.08 1.70
C ARG A 34 8.44 3.59 1.83
N ILE A 35 7.21 4.06 1.96
CA ILE A 35 6.91 5.48 2.21
C ILE A 35 7.52 5.95 3.53
N ARG A 36 7.44 5.14 4.59
CA ARG A 36 8.09 5.46 5.88
C ARG A 36 9.58 5.72 5.70
N HIS A 37 10.29 4.87 4.96
CA HIS A 37 11.71 5.08 4.68
C HIS A 37 11.97 6.33 3.84
N LEU A 38 11.11 6.61 2.85
CA LEU A 38 11.21 7.79 1.99
C LEU A 38 11.12 9.11 2.77
N ILE A 39 10.25 9.18 3.78
CA ILE A 39 9.98 10.42 4.53
C ILE A 39 10.76 10.54 5.85
N ALA A 40 11.47 9.50 6.29
CA ALA A 40 12.09 9.44 7.62
C ALA A 40 13.10 10.58 7.89
N GLY A 41 13.76 11.09 6.86
CA GLY A 41 14.73 12.20 6.97
C GLY A 41 14.14 13.59 6.80
N LEU A 42 12.83 13.73 6.57
CA LEU A 42 12.22 15.01 6.23
C LEU A 42 11.76 15.78 7.49
N PRO A 43 11.86 17.13 7.51
CA PRO A 43 11.34 17.93 8.59
C PRO A 43 9.80 17.82 8.67
N GLU A 44 9.24 18.01 9.86
CA GLU A 44 7.80 17.80 10.13
C GLU A 44 6.88 18.66 9.25
N GLY A 45 7.32 19.84 8.83
CA GLY A 45 6.58 20.72 7.91
C GLY A 45 6.79 20.43 6.42
N HIS A 46 7.57 19.41 6.05
CA HIS A 46 7.86 19.12 4.66
C HIS A 46 6.61 18.60 3.94
N PRO A 47 6.21 19.14 2.78
CA PRO A 47 4.98 18.74 2.09
C PRO A 47 4.96 17.23 1.75
N ALA A 48 6.09 16.65 1.36
CA ALA A 48 6.20 15.21 1.10
C ALA A 48 6.05 14.35 2.37
N ARG A 49 6.43 14.86 3.55
CA ARG A 49 6.24 14.14 4.82
C ARG A 49 4.77 14.09 5.19
N VAL A 50 4.10 15.25 5.14
CA VAL A 50 2.65 15.34 5.38
C VAL A 50 1.87 14.43 4.42
N ALA A 51 2.22 14.47 3.13
CA ALA A 51 1.60 13.60 2.13
C ALA A 51 1.89 12.11 2.39
N GLY A 52 3.13 11.76 2.74
CA GLY A 52 3.51 10.38 3.05
C GLY A 52 2.82 9.82 4.29
N GLU A 53 2.68 10.61 5.35
CA GLU A 53 1.98 10.21 6.58
C GLU A 53 0.48 9.94 6.30
N ALA A 54 -0.18 10.82 5.53
CA ALA A 54 -1.57 10.59 5.11
C ALA A 54 -1.72 9.33 4.26
N GLU A 55 -0.79 9.11 3.33
CA GLU A 55 -0.80 7.93 2.46
C GLU A 55 -0.55 6.64 3.25
N MET A 56 0.30 6.66 4.26
CA MET A 56 0.52 5.51 5.15
C MET A 56 -0.77 5.07 5.87
N VAL A 57 -1.63 6.00 6.30
CA VAL A 57 -2.92 5.70 6.92
C VAL A 57 -3.88 5.07 5.92
N ARG A 58 -3.92 5.59 4.69
CA ARG A 58 -4.72 5.04 3.59
C ARG A 58 -4.30 3.60 3.28
N LEU A 59 -3.00 3.36 3.15
CA LEU A 59 -2.45 2.04 2.85
C LEU A 59 -2.64 1.04 3.99
N GLU A 60 -2.58 1.48 5.25
CA GLU A 60 -2.92 0.64 6.39
C GLU A 60 -4.38 0.17 6.28
N THR A 61 -5.30 1.11 6.06
CA THR A 61 -6.74 0.78 5.88
C THR A 61 -6.95 -0.14 4.67
N LEU A 62 -6.30 0.13 3.54
CA LEU A 62 -6.43 -0.67 2.33
C LEU A 62 -5.89 -2.10 2.50
N GLY A 63 -4.79 -2.27 3.25
CA GLY A 63 -4.24 -3.59 3.55
C GLY A 63 -5.18 -4.44 4.40
N PHE A 64 -5.86 -3.83 5.39
CA PHE A 64 -6.82 -4.53 6.24
C PHE A 64 -8.18 -4.75 5.57
N ALA A 65 -8.72 -3.75 4.86
CA ALA A 65 -10.07 -3.81 4.28
C ALA A 65 -10.11 -4.43 2.87
N GLY A 66 -9.00 -4.35 2.12
CA GLY A 66 -8.94 -4.86 0.75
C GLY A 66 -8.64 -6.36 0.64
N GLU A 67 -8.44 -7.06 1.77
CA GLU A 67 -8.64 -8.51 1.84
C GLU A 67 -10.14 -8.84 1.71
N GLN A 68 -10.72 -8.65 0.51
CA GLN A 68 -11.92 -9.42 0.17
C GLN A 68 -11.49 -10.87 -0.02
N ARG A 69 -11.52 -11.61 1.08
CA ARG A 69 -11.34 -13.06 1.13
C ARG A 69 -12.58 -13.71 0.53
N GLY A 70 -12.54 -13.97 -0.78
CA GLY A 70 -13.60 -14.65 -1.51
C GLY A 70 -14.72 -13.72 -1.97
N HIS A 71 -14.97 -13.71 -3.27
CA HIS A 71 -16.24 -13.24 -3.81
C HIS A 71 -17.37 -14.01 -3.12
N ARG A 72 -18.43 -13.32 -2.65
CA ARG A 72 -19.65 -14.00 -2.18
C ARG A 72 -20.09 -14.90 -3.34
N ALA A 73 -20.24 -16.21 -3.11
CA ALA A 73 -20.64 -17.14 -4.16
C ALA A 73 -21.81 -16.54 -4.95
N GLU A 74 -21.62 -16.35 -6.25
CA GLU A 74 -22.68 -15.88 -7.14
C GLU A 74 -23.86 -16.85 -6.99
N PRO A 75 -25.11 -16.37 -6.84
CA PRO A 75 -26.27 -17.26 -6.72
C PRO A 75 -26.35 -18.15 -7.95
N GLY A 76 -26.11 -19.46 -7.77
CA GLY A 76 -26.12 -20.46 -8.83
C GLY A 76 -24.78 -21.14 -9.13
N ILE A 77 -23.68 -20.74 -8.49
CA ILE A 77 -22.38 -21.43 -8.62
C ILE A 77 -22.17 -22.31 -7.38
N THR A 78 -22.02 -23.62 -7.58
CA THR A 78 -21.67 -24.54 -6.49
C THR A 78 -20.32 -24.13 -5.90
N PRO A 79 -20.25 -23.75 -4.62
CA PRO A 79 -18.99 -23.37 -3.99
C PRO A 79 -18.00 -24.55 -4.02
N LEU A 80 -16.71 -24.24 -4.18
CA LEU A 80 -15.65 -25.25 -4.07
C LEU A 80 -15.67 -25.86 -2.66
N ARG A 81 -15.34 -27.15 -2.54
CA ARG A 81 -15.36 -27.89 -1.27
C ARG A 81 -14.56 -27.24 -0.13
N SER A 82 -13.61 -26.37 -0.44
CA SER A 82 -12.77 -25.65 0.54
C SER A 82 -13.41 -24.37 1.10
N VAL A 83 -14.48 -23.84 0.52
CA VAL A 83 -15.21 -22.65 1.02
C VAL A 83 -16.52 -23.01 1.74
N ASP A 84 -16.82 -24.31 1.87
CA ASP A 84 -17.97 -24.79 2.61
C ASP A 84 -17.58 -25.02 4.09
N ASP A 85 -17.96 -24.09 4.96
CA ASP A 85 -17.78 -24.17 6.42
C ASP A 85 -18.68 -25.25 7.07
N SER A 86 -19.45 -26.01 6.28
CA SER A 86 -20.32 -27.09 6.78
C SER A 86 -19.59 -28.44 6.91
N ALA A 87 -18.30 -28.51 6.59
CA ALA A 87 -17.51 -29.74 6.66
C ALA A 87 -16.80 -29.99 8.01
N SER A 88 -17.32 -29.45 9.11
CA SER A 88 -16.93 -29.83 10.47
C SER A 88 -18.15 -30.25 11.28
N ARG A 89 -18.55 -31.52 11.14
CA ARG A 89 -19.30 -32.23 12.17
C ARG A 89 -18.95 -33.71 12.17
#